data_AF-N1J7E5-F1
#
_entry.id   AF-N1J7E5-F1
#
_cell.length_a   1.000
_cell.length_b   1.000
_cell.length_c   1.000
_cell.angle_alpha   90.00
_cell.angle_beta   90.00
_cell.angle_gamma   90.00
#
_symmetry.space_group_name_H-M   'P 1'
#
loop_
_entity.id
_entity.type
_entity.pdbx_description
1 polymer ?
#
loop_
_entity_poly.entity_id
_entity_poly.type
_entity_poly.pdbx_seq_one_letter_code
_entity_poly.pdbx_strand_id
1 'polypeptide(L)'
;MLPRHNAGTGYPRSKYDMGKNTYQISPHRYQPRTSSTARRRRQTLIKLVVALTVVLLFIFFLWPTSSIFSALSFGFISSHGNFQLENLRYYDLSNVQGSARGWEREERILFCAPLREAESHLNMFFSHLRNLTYPHHLIDLAFLVSDTNDRTLERLTELLEELQADDDPKQPFGEVSIIEKDFGQKIKQDAESRHGFAAQASRRKLMAQARNWLLSASLRPTHSWVYWRDVDVETAPFTILEDLMRHNRDIIVPNVWRPLPDWLGGEQPYDLNSWQESETALALAETLDEDAVIVEGYAEYATWRPHLAYLRDPYGDPDMEMDIDGVGGVSILAKARVFRYGVHFPAFSYEKHAETEGLGKMAKRMKFSVVGLPHYTIWHMYEPSEDDVHHMKEMEQERKAREKEEEEKAVRTQKIKETFADPNAQWEKDKSIIQNLAKEEKLADKPNEESSKSKDSTTEVSGSQTESKDSEKESSVSQKPPAENESASSQDSTVISKKVSGTGDKV
;
A
#
# COMPACT_ATOMS: atom_id res chain seq x y z
N MET A 1 95.49 -58.58 52.07
CA MET A 1 96.19 -58.36 53.35
C MET A 1 95.22 -57.71 54.33
N LEU A 2 95.22 -58.13 55.59
CA LEU A 2 94.70 -57.37 56.74
C LEU A 2 95.90 -56.65 57.39
N PRO A 3 95.75 -55.48 58.05
CA PRO A 3 95.26 -55.48 59.45
C PRO A 3 94.53 -54.21 59.96
N ARG A 4 93.86 -54.37 61.11
CA ARG A 4 93.83 -53.51 62.35
C ARG A 4 93.77 -51.96 62.28
N HIS A 5 93.19 -51.23 63.25
CA HIS A 5 92.17 -51.48 64.31
C HIS A 5 91.86 -50.13 65.03
N ASN A 6 90.90 -50.14 65.98
CA ASN A 6 90.56 -49.09 66.98
C ASN A 6 89.81 -47.84 66.44
N ALA A 7 88.83 -47.18 67.07
CA ALA A 7 88.10 -47.23 68.37
C ALA A 7 88.29 -45.98 69.28
N GLY A 8 87.17 -45.48 69.83
CA GLY A 8 87.09 -44.33 70.77
C GLY A 8 85.84 -43.46 70.53
N THR A 9 84.63 -43.85 70.96
CA THR A 9 83.99 -43.55 72.27
C THR A 9 83.87 -42.07 72.65
N GLY A 10 82.65 -41.55 72.77
CA GLY A 10 82.38 -40.22 73.36
C GLY A 10 80.93 -39.71 73.21
N TYR A 11 80.04 -40.08 74.12
CA TYR A 11 78.74 -39.41 74.33
C TYR A 11 78.77 -38.54 75.59
N PRO A 12 78.07 -37.39 75.59
CA PRO A 12 77.14 -37.12 76.67
C PRO A 12 75.72 -36.79 76.16
N ARG A 13 74.84 -36.31 77.06
CA ARG A 13 73.39 -36.55 77.02
C ARG A 13 72.58 -35.26 77.24
N SER A 14 71.48 -35.11 76.49
CA SER A 14 70.25 -34.37 76.85
C SER A 14 70.31 -32.84 77.12
N LYS A 15 69.54 -32.07 76.33
CA LYS A 15 68.25 -31.53 76.82
C LYS A 15 67.33 -31.13 75.66
N TYR A 16 66.02 -31.10 75.94
CA TYR A 16 64.99 -30.48 75.10
C TYR A 16 64.93 -28.97 75.39
N ASP A 17 64.57 -28.18 74.38
CA ASP A 17 63.72 -27.00 74.58
C ASP A 17 62.82 -26.76 73.34
N MET A 18 61.78 -25.95 73.49
CA MET A 18 60.68 -25.78 72.55
C MET A 18 60.78 -24.48 71.71
N GLY A 19 60.40 -24.61 70.43
CA GLY A 19 59.64 -23.58 69.73
C GLY A 19 60.39 -22.38 69.13
N LYS A 20 60.53 -22.41 67.80
CA LYS A 20 60.02 -21.33 66.91
C LYS A 20 59.97 -21.81 65.46
N ASN A 21 58.76 -21.80 64.88
CA ASN A 21 58.58 -22.08 63.45
C ASN A 21 58.91 -20.83 62.64
N THR A 22 59.94 -20.90 61.80
CA THR A 22 60.13 -19.97 60.67
C THR A 22 60.18 -20.79 59.38
N TYR A 23 59.11 -20.67 58.57
CA TYR A 23 58.92 -21.46 57.36
C TYR A 23 59.92 -21.05 56.27
N GLN A 24 60.72 -22.00 55.79
CA GLN A 24 61.63 -21.79 54.65
C GLN A 24 61.08 -22.52 53.41
N ILE A 25 60.37 -21.78 52.56
CA ILE A 25 59.71 -22.34 51.36
C ILE A 25 60.71 -22.39 50.20
N SER A 26 61.37 -23.53 50.02
CA SER A 26 62.19 -23.81 48.83
C SER A 26 61.33 -24.25 47.64
N PRO A 27 61.46 -23.65 46.45
CA PRO A 27 60.57 -23.90 45.31
C PRO A 27 60.93 -25.19 44.54
N HIS A 28 60.77 -26.36 45.18
CA HIS A 28 60.91 -27.64 44.49
C HIS A 28 59.72 -27.90 43.56
N ARG A 29 59.90 -27.49 42.29
CA ARG A 29 59.02 -27.75 41.14
C ARG A 29 58.49 -29.19 41.14
N TYR A 30 57.21 -29.35 41.47
CA TYR A 30 56.52 -30.64 41.45
C TYR A 30 56.36 -31.14 40.01
N GLN A 31 57.22 -32.06 39.58
CA GLN A 31 57.04 -32.79 38.33
C GLN A 31 56.23 -34.08 38.60
N PRO A 32 54.98 -34.20 38.14
CA PRO A 32 54.22 -35.44 38.28
C PRO A 32 54.91 -36.53 37.46
N ARG A 33 55.35 -37.60 38.13
CA ARG A 33 55.89 -38.80 37.47
C ARG A 33 54.79 -39.46 36.64
N THR A 34 54.71 -39.13 35.36
CA THR A 34 53.78 -39.80 34.42
C THR A 34 54.10 -41.29 34.41
N SER A 35 53.14 -42.12 34.83
CA SER A 35 53.36 -43.56 34.96
C SER A 35 53.63 -44.18 33.58
N SER A 36 54.66 -45.03 33.50
CA SER A 36 55.02 -45.73 32.26
C SER A 36 53.88 -46.61 31.74
N THR A 37 53.02 -47.09 32.65
CA THR A 37 51.77 -47.79 32.36
C THR A 37 50.75 -46.91 31.65
N ALA A 38 50.56 -45.64 32.04
CA ALA A 38 49.69 -44.71 31.34
C ALA A 38 50.23 -44.38 29.93
N ARG A 39 51.55 -44.17 29.78
CA ARG A 39 52.16 -43.94 28.45
C ARG A 39 52.00 -45.16 27.53
N ARG A 40 52.20 -46.38 28.05
CA ARG A 40 51.95 -47.63 27.31
C ARG A 40 50.47 -47.79 26.92
N ARG A 41 49.53 -47.58 27.85
CA ARG A 41 48.07 -47.63 27.57
C ARG A 41 47.65 -46.61 26.50
N ARG A 42 48.19 -45.39 26.55
CA ARG A 42 47.97 -44.37 25.50
C ARG A 42 48.54 -44.80 24.15
N GLN A 43 49.72 -45.42 24.12
CA GLN A 43 50.32 -45.96 22.89
C GLN A 43 49.53 -47.16 22.32
N THR A 44 48.98 -48.05 23.15
CA THR A 44 48.12 -49.13 22.66
C THR A 44 46.77 -48.62 22.16
N LEU A 45 46.17 -47.62 22.83
CA LEU A 45 44.96 -46.96 22.34
C LEU A 45 45.19 -46.26 21.00
N ILE A 46 46.27 -45.51 20.85
CA ILE A 46 46.64 -44.88 19.55
C ILE A 46 46.82 -45.94 18.47
N LYS A 47 47.49 -47.07 18.75
CA LYS A 47 47.64 -48.16 17.78
C LYS A 47 46.30 -48.80 17.40
N LEU A 48 45.38 -48.98 18.34
CA LEU A 48 44.03 -49.51 18.08
C LEU A 48 43.20 -48.54 17.24
N VAL A 49 43.24 -47.22 17.54
CA VAL A 49 42.56 -46.20 16.72
C VAL A 49 43.12 -46.16 15.31
N VAL A 50 44.45 -46.17 15.14
CA VAL A 50 45.09 -46.21 13.82
C VAL A 50 44.67 -47.46 13.03
N ALA A 51 44.71 -48.64 13.66
CA ALA A 51 44.27 -49.89 13.02
C ALA A 51 42.78 -49.82 12.62
N LEU A 52 41.90 -49.30 13.49
CA LEU A 52 40.48 -49.12 13.19
C LEU A 52 40.26 -48.17 12.01
N THR A 53 40.97 -47.03 11.96
CA THR A 53 40.87 -46.09 10.84
C THR A 53 41.37 -46.67 9.52
N VAL A 54 42.44 -47.49 9.53
CA VAL A 54 42.91 -48.17 8.32
C VAL A 54 41.88 -49.20 7.83
N VAL A 55 41.24 -49.95 8.73
CA VAL A 55 40.16 -50.88 8.38
C VAL A 55 38.94 -50.15 7.82
N LEU A 56 38.52 -49.03 8.43
CA LEU A 56 37.39 -48.22 7.94
C LEU A 56 37.67 -47.62 6.55
N LEU A 57 38.88 -47.11 6.31
CA LEU A 57 39.29 -46.61 5.00
C LEU A 57 39.37 -47.71 3.94
N PHE A 58 39.80 -48.93 4.32
CA PHE A 58 39.81 -50.08 3.42
C PHE A 58 38.40 -50.55 3.04
N ILE A 59 37.46 -50.55 4.00
CA ILE A 59 36.04 -50.84 3.75
C ILE A 59 35.42 -49.78 2.84
N PHE A 60 35.70 -48.49 3.10
CA PHE A 60 35.24 -47.37 2.26
C PHE A 60 35.72 -47.49 0.81
N PHE A 61 36.97 -47.92 0.59
CA PHE A 61 37.53 -48.08 -0.76
C PHE A 61 36.99 -49.32 -1.50
N LEU A 62 36.57 -50.37 -0.80
CA LEU A 62 36.00 -51.58 -1.40
C LEU A 62 34.49 -51.51 -1.65
N TRP A 63 33.72 -50.83 -0.77
CA TRP A 63 32.26 -50.73 -0.86
C TRP A 63 31.75 -49.28 -0.69
N PRO A 64 32.09 -48.36 -1.60
CA PRO A 64 31.74 -46.93 -1.50
C PRO A 64 30.23 -46.63 -1.55
N THR A 65 29.40 -47.60 -1.94
CA THR A 65 27.94 -47.48 -2.03
C THR A 65 27.18 -48.22 -0.92
N SER A 66 27.87 -48.70 0.12
CA SER A 66 27.23 -49.43 1.23
C SER A 66 26.67 -48.49 2.30
N SER A 67 25.35 -48.58 2.57
CA SER A 67 24.59 -47.68 3.45
C SER A 67 24.95 -47.72 4.95
N ILE A 68 26.05 -48.37 5.31
CA ILE A 68 26.47 -48.64 6.71
C ILE A 68 26.94 -47.34 7.39
N PHE A 69 27.50 -46.39 6.64
CA PHE A 69 28.02 -45.14 7.21
C PHE A 69 26.92 -44.17 7.68
N SER A 70 25.67 -44.29 7.20
CA SER A 70 24.55 -43.49 7.71
C SER A 70 24.25 -43.71 9.20
N ALA A 71 24.71 -44.83 9.78
CA ALA A 71 24.54 -45.17 11.19
C ALA A 71 25.58 -44.51 12.14
N LEU A 72 26.58 -43.80 11.62
CA LEU A 72 27.66 -43.19 12.42
C LEU A 72 27.67 -41.65 12.40
N SER A 73 26.68 -41.03 11.76
CA SER A 73 26.49 -39.57 11.69
C SER A 73 25.96 -38.98 13.01
N PHE A 74 26.77 -39.02 14.08
CA PHE A 74 26.66 -38.18 15.29
C PHE A 74 25.25 -37.97 15.89
N GLY A 75 24.42 -39.02 15.93
CA GLY A 75 23.05 -39.02 16.48
C GLY A 75 22.94 -38.90 18.01
N PHE A 76 23.74 -38.03 18.65
CA PHE A 76 23.63 -37.69 20.06
C PHE A 76 23.12 -36.25 20.21
N ILE A 77 22.12 -36.06 21.10
CA ILE A 77 21.40 -34.79 21.36
C ILE A 77 20.32 -34.43 20.31
N SER A 78 19.39 -35.35 20.07
CA SER A 78 18.00 -35.02 19.72
C SER A 78 17.04 -36.15 20.13
N SER A 79 16.93 -36.39 21.45
CA SER A 79 15.98 -37.35 22.01
C SER A 79 14.54 -36.82 21.94
N HIS A 80 13.97 -36.74 20.75
CA HIS A 80 12.54 -36.71 20.51
C HIS A 80 12.21 -37.95 19.67
N GLY A 81 11.82 -39.03 20.35
CA GLY A 81 11.38 -40.24 19.66
C GLY A 81 10.07 -39.95 18.93
N ASN A 82 9.94 -40.43 17.69
CA ASN A 82 8.75 -40.24 16.86
C ASN A 82 7.54 -41.03 17.41
N PHE A 83 6.95 -40.55 18.50
CA PHE A 83 5.54 -40.75 18.80
C PHE A 83 4.73 -39.90 17.82
N GLN A 84 4.68 -40.36 16.56
CA GLN A 84 3.88 -39.75 15.50
C GLN A 84 2.40 -40.17 15.67
N LEU A 85 1.84 -39.80 16.83
CA LEU A 85 0.40 -39.79 17.06
C LEU A 85 -0.20 -38.78 16.08
N GLU A 86 -1.17 -39.21 15.29
CA GLU A 86 -1.73 -38.45 14.16
C GLU A 86 -2.32 -37.08 14.56
N ASN A 87 -2.78 -36.99 15.81
CA ASN A 87 -3.32 -35.79 16.46
C ASN A 87 -2.30 -34.98 17.29
N LEU A 88 -1.06 -35.44 17.46
CA LEU A 88 -0.03 -34.69 18.19
C LEU A 88 0.66 -33.70 17.26
N ARG A 89 0.52 -32.41 17.56
CA ARG A 89 1.22 -31.32 16.86
C ARG A 89 2.08 -30.54 17.87
N TYR A 90 3.36 -30.41 17.55
CA TYR A 90 4.32 -29.64 18.33
C TYR A 90 4.62 -28.33 17.61
N TYR A 91 4.58 -27.22 18.35
CA TYR A 91 4.86 -25.88 17.83
C TYR A 91 5.79 -25.15 18.80
N ASP A 92 6.97 -24.75 18.32
CA ASP A 92 7.88 -23.86 19.05
C ASP A 92 7.67 -22.42 18.59
N LEU A 93 7.00 -21.64 19.44
CA LEU A 93 6.66 -20.23 19.19
C LEU A 93 7.86 -19.28 19.15
N SER A 94 9.07 -19.75 19.48
CA SER A 94 10.29 -18.95 19.32
C SER A 94 10.67 -18.72 17.84
N ASN A 95 10.16 -19.55 16.92
CA ASN A 95 10.46 -19.46 15.49
C ASN A 95 9.56 -18.45 14.74
N VAL A 96 8.35 -18.19 15.25
CA VAL A 96 7.29 -17.38 14.62
C VAL A 96 7.18 -15.97 15.21
N GLN A 97 8.31 -15.26 15.25
CA GLN A 97 8.43 -13.95 15.92
C GLN A 97 8.09 -12.74 15.04
N GLY A 98 8.05 -12.90 13.73
CA GLY A 98 7.93 -11.79 12.76
C GLY A 98 9.25 -11.04 12.56
N SER A 99 9.78 -11.02 11.33
CA SER A 99 11.03 -10.34 10.98
C SER A 99 10.94 -9.45 9.74
N ALA A 100 11.94 -8.58 9.57
CA ALA A 100 12.05 -7.63 8.46
C ALA A 100 11.97 -8.23 7.04
N ARG A 101 12.09 -9.56 6.91
CA ARG A 101 12.09 -10.25 5.61
C ARG A 101 11.30 -11.55 5.70
N GLY A 102 10.01 -11.44 6.03
CA GLY A 102 9.14 -12.60 6.20
C GLY A 102 9.12 -13.54 4.99
N TRP A 103 9.15 -12.97 3.78
CA TRP A 103 9.17 -13.70 2.51
C TRP A 103 10.44 -14.54 2.30
N GLU A 104 11.62 -14.06 2.74
CA GLU A 104 12.88 -14.84 2.69
C GLU A 104 12.92 -15.98 3.73
N ARG A 105 11.99 -15.99 4.69
CA ARG A 105 11.95 -16.90 5.84
C ARG A 105 10.69 -17.77 5.90
N GLU A 106 9.88 -17.77 4.85
CA GLU A 106 8.60 -18.49 4.75
C GLU A 106 7.65 -18.18 5.92
N GLU A 107 7.68 -16.93 6.43
CA GLU A 107 6.87 -16.50 7.56
C GLU A 107 5.39 -16.39 7.18
N ARG A 108 4.52 -17.15 7.86
CA ARG A 108 3.08 -17.13 7.57
C ARG A 108 2.38 -15.87 8.09
N ILE A 109 1.47 -15.35 7.26
CA ILE A 109 0.60 -14.21 7.54
C ILE A 109 -0.83 -14.72 7.73
N LEU A 110 -1.51 -14.23 8.76
CA LEU A 110 -2.96 -14.31 8.87
C LEU A 110 -3.57 -13.00 8.32
N PHE A 111 -4.28 -13.07 7.20
CA PHE A 111 -5.01 -11.93 6.65
C PHE A 111 -6.41 -11.89 7.27
N CYS A 112 -6.79 -10.79 7.92
CA CYS A 112 -8.09 -10.64 8.58
C CYS A 112 -8.92 -9.51 7.94
N ALA A 113 -10.10 -9.85 7.43
CA ALA A 113 -11.09 -8.90 6.93
C ALA A 113 -12.47 -9.11 7.60
N PRO A 114 -12.95 -8.20 8.48
CA PRO A 114 -14.33 -8.20 8.94
C PRO A 114 -15.25 -7.68 7.82
N LEU A 115 -16.41 -8.31 7.64
CA LEU A 115 -17.33 -8.08 6.53
C LEU A 115 -18.76 -7.83 7.00
N ARG A 116 -19.39 -6.84 6.38
CA ARG A 116 -20.82 -6.52 6.51
C ARG A 116 -21.21 -5.71 5.28
N GLU A 117 -22.31 -6.10 4.63
CA GLU A 117 -22.96 -5.37 3.53
C GLU A 117 -21.94 -4.96 2.43
N ALA A 118 -21.08 -5.93 2.07
CA ALA A 118 -19.83 -5.76 1.35
C ALA A 118 -19.84 -6.32 -0.10
N GLU A 119 -20.97 -6.87 -0.59
CA GLU A 119 -21.08 -7.53 -1.91
C GLU A 119 -20.49 -6.69 -3.07
N SER A 120 -20.70 -5.37 -3.03
CA SER A 120 -20.17 -4.39 -3.99
C SER A 120 -18.64 -4.32 -4.07
N HIS A 121 -17.94 -4.54 -2.95
CA HIS A 121 -16.50 -4.29 -2.84
C HIS A 121 -15.66 -5.56 -3.09
N LEU A 122 -16.25 -6.75 -2.90
CA LEU A 122 -15.53 -8.03 -2.99
C LEU A 122 -14.79 -8.24 -4.32
N ASN A 123 -15.38 -7.86 -5.47
CA ASN A 123 -14.69 -8.03 -6.77
C ASN A 123 -13.39 -7.20 -6.85
N MET A 124 -13.39 -5.97 -6.32
CA MET A 124 -12.20 -5.11 -6.23
C MET A 124 -11.19 -5.68 -5.23
N PHE A 125 -11.64 -6.07 -4.04
CA PHE A 125 -10.81 -6.65 -3.01
C PHE A 125 -10.09 -7.94 -3.47
N PHE A 126 -10.78 -8.83 -4.19
CA PHE A 126 -10.16 -10.03 -4.77
C PHE A 126 -9.17 -9.71 -5.89
N SER A 127 -9.37 -8.63 -6.65
CA SER A 127 -8.37 -8.15 -7.60
C SER A 127 -7.09 -7.68 -6.90
N HIS A 128 -7.18 -7.12 -5.69
CA HIS A 128 -6.00 -6.80 -4.89
C HIS A 128 -5.31 -8.06 -4.34
N LEU A 129 -6.06 -9.02 -3.79
CA LEU A 129 -5.49 -10.28 -3.31
C LEU A 129 -4.67 -10.98 -4.41
N ARG A 130 -5.21 -11.09 -5.63
CA ARG A 130 -4.56 -11.75 -6.77
C ARG A 130 -3.26 -11.09 -7.25
N ASN A 131 -3.05 -9.81 -6.91
CA ASN A 131 -1.90 -9.01 -7.30
C ASN A 131 -0.82 -8.89 -6.21
N LEU A 132 -1.00 -9.44 -5.01
CA LEU A 132 0.01 -9.36 -3.94
C LEU A 132 1.32 -10.04 -4.37
N THR A 133 2.47 -9.44 -4.03
CA THR A 133 3.78 -10.04 -4.34
C THR A 133 4.22 -11.09 -3.33
N TYR A 134 3.70 -11.03 -2.10
CA TYR A 134 3.99 -11.98 -1.04
C TYR A 134 3.41 -13.36 -1.39
N PRO A 135 4.15 -14.49 -1.25
CA PRO A 135 3.68 -15.79 -1.74
C PRO A 135 2.35 -16.24 -1.11
N HIS A 136 1.29 -16.37 -1.92
CA HIS A 136 -0.09 -16.58 -1.41
C HIS A 136 -0.24 -17.84 -0.53
N HIS A 137 0.51 -18.91 -0.79
CA HIS A 137 0.52 -20.13 0.04
C HIS A 137 1.08 -19.93 1.48
N LEU A 138 1.67 -18.76 1.78
CA LEU A 138 2.07 -18.33 3.12
C LEU A 138 1.03 -17.39 3.77
N ILE A 139 0.05 -16.93 3.01
CA ILE A 139 -1.05 -16.08 3.47
C ILE A 139 -2.26 -16.98 3.71
N ASP A 140 -2.66 -17.10 4.97
CA ASP A 140 -3.91 -17.73 5.35
C ASP A 140 -5.00 -16.65 5.45
N LEU A 141 -6.14 -16.83 4.78
CA LEU A 141 -7.23 -15.85 4.74
C LEU A 141 -8.27 -16.13 5.82
N ALA A 142 -8.70 -15.11 6.56
CA ALA A 142 -9.76 -15.21 7.55
C ALA A 142 -10.76 -14.06 7.42
N PHE A 143 -12.03 -14.42 7.23
CA PHE A 143 -13.17 -13.51 7.09
C PHE A 143 -14.15 -13.70 8.25
N LEU A 144 -14.78 -12.61 8.71
CA LEU A 144 -15.95 -12.70 9.59
C LEU A 144 -17.11 -11.92 8.99
N VAL A 145 -18.20 -12.61 8.64
CA VAL A 145 -19.45 -12.00 8.13
C VAL A 145 -20.41 -11.77 9.30
N SER A 146 -21.01 -10.57 9.39
CA SER A 146 -21.84 -10.16 10.52
C SER A 146 -22.96 -9.19 10.14
N ASP A 147 -24.17 -9.41 10.65
CA ASP A 147 -25.32 -8.49 10.59
C ASP A 147 -25.64 -8.00 9.15
N THR A 148 -25.45 -8.88 8.14
CA THR A 148 -25.57 -8.57 6.70
C THR A 148 -26.93 -8.96 6.11
N ASN A 149 -27.36 -8.29 5.04
CA ASN A 149 -28.65 -8.49 4.37
C ASN A 149 -28.54 -8.65 2.85
N ASP A 150 -27.32 -8.54 2.32
CA ASP A 150 -26.95 -8.69 0.92
C ASP A 150 -26.37 -10.10 0.65
N ARG A 151 -25.82 -10.33 -0.55
CA ARG A 151 -25.21 -11.62 -0.88
C ARG A 151 -23.72 -11.71 -0.48
N THR A 152 -23.26 -10.94 0.51
CA THR A 152 -21.83 -10.92 0.94
C THR A 152 -21.26 -12.32 1.13
N LEU A 153 -21.93 -13.20 1.87
CA LEU A 153 -21.45 -14.56 2.15
C LEU A 153 -21.41 -15.44 0.89
N GLU A 154 -22.42 -15.33 0.03
CA GLU A 154 -22.52 -16.08 -1.22
C GLU A 154 -21.41 -15.65 -2.18
N ARG A 155 -21.29 -14.34 -2.44
CA ARG A 155 -20.29 -13.80 -3.38
C ARG A 155 -18.86 -13.96 -2.88
N LEU A 156 -18.64 -13.93 -1.57
CA LEU A 156 -17.36 -14.29 -0.95
C LEU A 156 -17.00 -15.76 -1.23
N THR A 157 -17.99 -16.66 -1.10
CA THR A 157 -17.77 -18.10 -1.34
C THR A 157 -17.49 -18.36 -2.83
N GLU A 158 -18.28 -17.79 -3.75
CA GLU A 158 -18.04 -17.83 -5.20
C GLU A 158 -16.60 -17.40 -5.54
N LEU A 159 -16.17 -16.23 -5.04
CA LEU A 159 -14.84 -15.67 -5.30
C LEU A 159 -13.69 -16.47 -4.67
N LEU A 160 -13.92 -17.14 -3.53
CA LEU A 160 -12.91 -18.01 -2.90
C LEU A 160 -12.77 -19.35 -3.65
N GLU A 161 -13.87 -19.91 -4.17
CA GLU A 161 -13.81 -21.09 -5.04
C GLU A 161 -13.09 -20.73 -6.36
N GLU A 162 -13.41 -19.58 -6.99
CA GLU A 162 -12.70 -19.04 -8.16
C GLU A 162 -11.20 -18.76 -7.90
N LEU A 163 -10.81 -18.41 -6.67
CA LEU A 163 -9.41 -18.11 -6.29
C LEU A 163 -8.60 -19.36 -5.94
N GLN A 164 -9.19 -20.34 -5.27
CA GLN A 164 -8.51 -21.58 -4.88
C GLN A 164 -8.46 -22.62 -6.01
N ALA A 165 -9.30 -22.50 -7.05
CA ALA A 165 -9.33 -23.37 -8.21
C ALA A 165 -8.54 -22.84 -9.43
N ASP A 166 -7.67 -21.84 -9.22
CA ASP A 166 -6.88 -21.21 -10.29
C ASP A 166 -5.81 -22.15 -10.90
N ASP A 167 -5.57 -22.01 -12.21
CA ASP A 167 -4.60 -22.82 -12.96
C ASP A 167 -3.13 -22.47 -12.63
N ASP A 168 -2.81 -21.25 -12.17
CA ASP A 168 -1.45 -20.93 -11.68
C ASP A 168 -1.30 -21.39 -10.23
N PRO A 169 -0.41 -22.37 -9.92
CA PRO A 169 -0.19 -22.85 -8.55
C PRO A 169 0.39 -21.81 -7.57
N LYS A 170 0.64 -20.57 -8.02
CA LYS A 170 0.95 -19.41 -7.15
C LYS A 170 -0.29 -18.62 -6.70
N GLN A 171 -1.40 -18.69 -7.43
CA GLN A 171 -2.59 -17.88 -7.15
C GLN A 171 -3.40 -18.37 -5.93
N PRO A 172 -3.58 -19.68 -5.67
CA PRO A 172 -4.25 -20.17 -4.47
C PRO A 172 -3.56 -19.72 -3.17
N PHE A 173 -4.38 -19.30 -2.21
CA PHE A 173 -3.93 -18.94 -0.86
C PHE A 173 -3.78 -20.19 0.02
N GLY A 174 -3.27 -20.01 1.24
CA GLY A 174 -3.08 -21.06 2.23
C GLY A 174 -4.39 -21.62 2.82
N GLU A 175 -4.53 -21.55 4.13
CA GLU A 175 -5.75 -21.96 4.83
C GLU A 175 -6.77 -20.81 4.80
N VAL A 176 -7.92 -21.04 4.18
CA VAL A 176 -9.04 -20.08 4.12
C VAL A 176 -10.05 -20.40 5.22
N SER A 177 -10.59 -19.38 5.88
CA SER A 177 -11.60 -19.51 6.93
C SER A 177 -12.67 -18.42 6.79
N ILE A 178 -13.95 -18.83 6.73
CA ILE A 178 -15.10 -17.93 6.82
C ILE A 178 -15.79 -18.20 8.16
N ILE A 179 -16.04 -17.15 8.93
CA ILE A 179 -16.75 -17.20 10.21
C ILE A 179 -18.03 -16.39 10.07
N GLU A 180 -19.18 -17.01 10.25
CA GLU A 180 -20.46 -16.29 10.32
C GLU A 180 -20.81 -16.02 11.78
N LYS A 181 -20.95 -14.75 12.16
CA LYS A 181 -21.38 -14.37 13.51
C LYS A 181 -21.95 -12.94 13.58
N ASP A 182 -23.23 -12.84 13.91
CA ASP A 182 -23.87 -11.57 14.28
C ASP A 182 -23.45 -11.06 15.66
N PHE A 183 -23.54 -9.73 15.83
CA PHE A 183 -23.47 -9.04 17.11
C PHE A 183 -24.77 -8.27 17.44
N GLY A 184 -25.77 -8.27 16.55
CA GLY A 184 -27.08 -7.68 16.78
C GLY A 184 -27.08 -6.17 16.64
N GLN A 185 -26.26 -5.63 15.73
CA GLN A 185 -26.15 -4.20 15.44
C GLN A 185 -27.38 -3.73 14.67
N LYS A 186 -28.43 -3.40 15.45
CA LYS A 186 -29.79 -3.06 14.97
C LYS A 186 -29.80 -2.05 13.81
N ILE A 187 -30.21 -2.52 12.64
CA ILE A 187 -30.59 -1.67 11.52
C ILE A 187 -32.01 -1.14 11.76
N LYS A 188 -32.12 0.16 12.06
CA LYS A 188 -33.28 1.09 11.84
C LYS A 188 -33.32 2.18 12.92
N GLN A 189 -32.61 3.28 12.66
CA GLN A 189 -32.99 4.66 12.97
C GLN A 189 -32.08 5.61 12.17
N ASP A 190 -32.44 6.89 12.11
CA ASP A 190 -32.05 7.82 11.04
C ASP A 190 -30.53 8.02 10.89
N ALA A 191 -30.11 8.52 9.72
CA ALA A 191 -28.69 8.83 9.46
C ALA A 191 -28.12 9.79 10.52
N GLU A 192 -28.83 10.86 10.85
CA GLU A 192 -28.47 11.80 11.94
C GLU A 192 -28.25 11.09 13.29
N SER A 193 -29.06 10.07 13.60
CA SER A 193 -28.94 9.28 14.83
C SER A 193 -27.71 8.36 14.81
N ARG A 194 -27.36 7.81 13.63
CA ARG A 194 -26.15 6.98 13.44
C ARG A 194 -24.85 7.78 13.55
N HIS A 195 -24.86 9.07 13.21
CA HIS A 195 -23.72 9.99 13.33
C HIS A 195 -23.67 10.74 14.67
N GLY A 196 -24.61 10.52 15.60
CA GLY A 196 -24.52 11.09 16.94
C GLY A 196 -23.32 10.54 17.72
N PHE A 197 -22.50 11.42 18.29
CA PHE A 197 -21.28 11.08 19.05
C PHE A 197 -21.45 9.88 20.02
N ALA A 198 -22.54 9.85 20.77
CA ALA A 198 -22.84 8.78 21.74
C ALA A 198 -23.09 7.39 21.10
N ALA A 199 -23.56 7.32 19.85
CA ALA A 199 -23.78 6.06 19.14
C ALA A 199 -22.46 5.45 18.64
N GLN A 200 -21.53 6.29 18.18
CA GLN A 200 -20.24 5.87 17.60
C GLN A 200 -19.37 5.10 18.61
N ALA A 201 -19.37 5.51 19.89
CA ALA A 201 -18.72 4.77 20.97
C ALA A 201 -19.25 3.32 21.11
N SER A 202 -20.55 3.11 20.93
CA SER A 202 -21.16 1.78 20.97
C SER A 202 -20.82 0.95 19.73
N ARG A 203 -20.79 1.57 18.54
CA ARG A 203 -20.35 0.93 17.29
C ARG A 203 -18.89 0.44 17.39
N ARG A 204 -17.96 1.27 17.87
CA ARG A 204 -16.56 0.87 18.12
C ARG A 204 -16.47 -0.34 19.06
N LYS A 205 -17.21 -0.34 20.17
CA LYS A 205 -17.25 -1.47 21.12
C LYS A 205 -17.77 -2.77 20.47
N LEU A 206 -18.71 -2.71 19.52
CA LEU A 206 -19.19 -3.88 18.74
C LEU A 206 -18.17 -4.33 17.67
N MET A 207 -17.60 -3.41 16.89
CA MET A 207 -16.56 -3.72 15.89
C MET A 207 -15.33 -4.39 16.54
N ALA A 208 -14.97 -3.97 17.75
CA ALA A 208 -13.92 -4.60 18.55
C ALA A 208 -14.25 -6.06 18.90
N GLN A 209 -15.53 -6.39 19.18
CA GLN A 209 -15.95 -7.78 19.38
C GLN A 209 -15.77 -8.59 18.08
N ALA A 210 -16.21 -8.06 16.94
CA ALA A 210 -16.05 -8.73 15.65
C ALA A 210 -14.56 -9.02 15.33
N ARG A 211 -13.67 -8.01 15.43
CA ARG A 211 -12.22 -8.21 15.22
C ARG A 211 -11.62 -9.22 16.23
N ASN A 212 -12.04 -9.21 17.50
CA ASN A 212 -11.58 -10.20 18.49
C ASN A 212 -12.07 -11.63 18.21
N TRP A 213 -13.33 -11.82 17.78
CA TRP A 213 -13.86 -13.14 17.43
C TRP A 213 -13.15 -13.72 16.19
N LEU A 214 -12.95 -12.89 15.15
CA LEU A 214 -12.18 -13.26 13.96
C LEU A 214 -10.75 -13.70 14.33
N LEU A 215 -10.05 -12.88 15.09
CA LEU A 215 -8.67 -13.15 15.54
C LEU A 215 -8.56 -14.43 16.38
N SER A 216 -9.39 -14.57 17.42
CA SER A 216 -9.29 -15.69 18.37
C SER A 216 -9.68 -17.04 17.78
N ALA A 217 -10.53 -17.06 16.75
CA ALA A 217 -10.87 -18.27 16.02
C ALA A 217 -9.85 -18.67 14.94
N SER A 218 -9.05 -17.74 14.42
CA SER A 218 -8.15 -17.98 13.26
C SER A 218 -6.64 -17.94 13.58
N LEU A 219 -6.21 -17.39 14.73
CA LEU A 219 -4.79 -17.25 15.07
C LEU A 219 -4.11 -18.58 15.47
N ARG A 220 -3.68 -19.35 14.46
CA ARG A 220 -2.88 -20.57 14.62
C ARG A 220 -1.46 -20.30 15.19
N PRO A 221 -0.79 -21.32 15.78
CA PRO A 221 0.60 -21.25 16.23
C PRO A 221 1.65 -20.97 15.15
N THR A 222 1.30 -21.14 13.87
CA THR A 222 2.21 -21.01 12.72
C THR A 222 2.38 -19.59 12.20
N HIS A 223 1.47 -18.67 12.51
CA HIS A 223 1.55 -17.29 12.02
C HIS A 223 2.69 -16.51 12.68
N SER A 224 3.47 -15.77 11.89
CA SER A 224 4.42 -14.77 12.37
C SER A 224 3.81 -13.36 12.37
N TRP A 225 2.84 -13.12 11.48
CA TRP A 225 2.19 -11.83 11.26
C TRP A 225 0.66 -11.98 11.21
N VAL A 226 -0.04 -10.90 11.53
CA VAL A 226 -1.46 -10.70 11.27
C VAL A 226 -1.59 -9.38 10.51
N TYR A 227 -2.31 -9.40 9.39
CA TYR A 227 -2.58 -8.22 8.56
C TYR A 227 -4.08 -7.98 8.53
N TRP A 228 -4.51 -6.87 9.12
CA TRP A 228 -5.89 -6.41 9.07
C TRP A 228 -6.07 -5.52 7.85
N ARG A 229 -7.16 -5.74 7.10
CA ARG A 229 -7.49 -4.93 5.94
C ARG A 229 -8.99 -4.89 5.74
N ASP A 230 -9.53 -3.69 5.71
CA ASP A 230 -10.93 -3.45 5.36
C ASP A 230 -11.06 -3.53 3.80
N VAL A 231 -12.25 -3.90 3.29
CA VAL A 231 -12.43 -4.39 1.89
C VAL A 231 -12.76 -3.30 0.86
N ASP A 232 -13.01 -2.10 1.36
CA ASP A 232 -13.37 -0.84 0.69
C ASP A 232 -12.15 -0.05 0.19
N VAL A 233 -10.94 -0.57 0.37
CA VAL A 233 -9.70 0.14 0.00
C VAL A 233 -9.36 0.00 -1.48
N GLU A 234 -9.79 1.00 -2.25
CA GLU A 234 -9.70 1.16 -3.71
C GLU A 234 -8.31 0.98 -4.34
N THR A 235 -7.21 1.41 -3.71
CA THR A 235 -5.86 1.02 -4.15
C THR A 235 -4.83 0.90 -3.01
N ALA A 236 -3.84 0.03 -3.21
CA ALA A 236 -2.59 -0.01 -2.44
C ALA A 236 -1.46 -0.64 -3.28
N PRO A 237 -0.17 -0.43 -2.92
CA PRO A 237 0.94 -1.12 -3.58
C PRO A 237 0.85 -2.63 -3.40
N PHE A 238 1.18 -3.38 -4.44
CA PHE A 238 1.20 -4.85 -4.46
C PHE A 238 2.19 -5.47 -3.47
N THR A 239 3.22 -4.71 -3.11
CA THR A 239 4.30 -5.01 -2.16
C THR A 239 3.97 -4.64 -0.72
N ILE A 240 2.74 -4.20 -0.39
CA ILE A 240 2.39 -3.64 0.93
C ILE A 240 2.74 -4.52 2.13
N LEU A 241 2.74 -5.85 1.97
CA LEU A 241 3.12 -6.76 3.05
C LEU A 241 4.62 -6.70 3.32
N GLU A 242 5.44 -6.80 2.29
CA GLU A 242 6.91 -6.65 2.34
C GLU A 242 7.34 -5.23 2.76
N ASP A 243 6.68 -4.22 2.19
CA ASP A 243 6.94 -2.80 2.44
C ASP A 243 6.65 -2.40 3.88
N LEU A 244 5.65 -2.99 4.52
CA LEU A 244 5.39 -2.80 5.95
C LEU A 244 6.27 -3.70 6.83
N MET A 245 6.55 -4.95 6.40
CA MET A 245 7.39 -5.88 7.17
C MET A 245 8.81 -5.38 7.37
N ARG A 246 9.43 -4.77 6.36
CA ARG A 246 10.85 -4.34 6.40
C ARG A 246 11.19 -3.39 7.55
N HIS A 247 10.22 -2.59 8.00
CA HIS A 247 10.33 -1.71 9.18
C HIS A 247 10.48 -2.47 10.50
N ASN A 248 10.11 -3.77 10.52
CA ASN A 248 10.33 -4.71 11.63
C ASN A 248 9.65 -4.33 12.95
N ARG A 249 8.68 -3.41 12.91
CA ARG A 249 7.88 -2.93 14.05
C ARG A 249 6.88 -3.98 14.53
N ASP A 250 6.34 -3.81 15.73
CA ASP A 250 5.38 -4.75 16.32
C ASP A 250 3.96 -4.51 15.81
N ILE A 251 3.58 -3.24 15.63
CA ILE A 251 2.41 -2.76 14.89
C ILE A 251 2.86 -1.64 13.95
N ILE A 252 2.43 -1.67 12.70
CA ILE A 252 2.65 -0.61 11.71
C ILE A 252 1.42 -0.37 10.83
N VAL A 253 1.14 0.90 10.52
CA VAL A 253 0.07 1.33 9.60
C VAL A 253 0.60 2.25 8.50
N PRO A 254 0.07 2.15 7.26
CA PRO A 254 0.26 3.18 6.23
C PRO A 254 -0.61 4.40 6.53
N ASN A 255 -0.40 5.48 5.77
CA ASN A 255 -1.34 6.59 5.73
C ASN A 255 -2.55 6.26 4.83
N VAL A 256 -3.74 6.75 5.18
CA VAL A 256 -5.00 6.42 4.49
C VAL A 256 -5.71 7.69 4.04
N TRP A 257 -5.83 7.85 2.73
CA TRP A 257 -6.52 8.94 2.07
C TRP A 257 -7.68 8.39 1.23
N ARG A 258 -8.57 9.26 0.75
CA ARG A 258 -9.56 8.94 -0.28
C ARG A 258 -9.41 9.88 -1.46
N PRO A 259 -9.66 9.42 -2.70
CA PRO A 259 -9.91 10.36 -3.79
C PRO A 259 -11.21 11.11 -3.48
N LEU A 260 -11.32 12.31 -4.01
CA LEU A 260 -12.57 13.06 -4.09
C LEU A 260 -12.77 13.50 -5.55
N PRO A 261 -14.02 13.76 -5.98
CA PRO A 261 -14.24 14.44 -7.24
C PRO A 261 -13.59 15.83 -7.27
N ASP A 262 -13.27 16.33 -8.48
CA ASP A 262 -12.60 17.62 -8.69
C ASP A 262 -13.30 18.79 -7.97
N TRP A 263 -14.65 18.79 -7.94
CA TRP A 263 -15.45 19.84 -7.30
C TRP A 263 -15.39 19.84 -5.77
N LEU A 264 -14.88 18.77 -5.14
CA LEU A 264 -14.58 18.67 -3.71
C LEU A 264 -13.08 18.77 -3.38
N GLY A 265 -12.21 18.97 -4.38
CA GLY A 265 -10.77 19.17 -4.18
C GLY A 265 -9.87 17.97 -4.48
N GLY A 266 -10.37 16.91 -5.12
CA GLY A 266 -9.55 15.84 -5.72
C GLY A 266 -9.01 14.75 -4.77
N GLU A 267 -8.59 15.10 -3.56
CA GLU A 267 -8.11 14.15 -2.55
C GLU A 267 -8.33 14.64 -1.11
N GLN A 268 -8.49 13.72 -0.15
CA GLN A 268 -8.69 14.05 1.26
C GLN A 268 -8.10 13.00 2.22
N PRO A 269 -7.54 13.42 3.37
CA PRO A 269 -7.33 12.57 4.55
C PRO A 269 -8.58 11.73 4.90
N TYR A 270 -8.42 10.43 5.14
CA TYR A 270 -9.53 9.52 5.49
C TYR A 270 -9.44 8.98 6.91
N ASP A 271 -8.41 8.18 7.24
CA ASP A 271 -8.34 7.52 8.56
C ASP A 271 -7.72 8.43 9.62
N LEU A 272 -8.57 9.22 10.29
CA LEU A 272 -8.18 10.09 11.40
C LEU A 272 -7.83 9.33 12.71
N ASN A 273 -7.98 8.00 12.76
CA ASN A 273 -7.80 7.22 13.99
C ASN A 273 -6.34 6.75 14.21
N SER A 274 -5.45 7.00 13.23
CA SER A 274 -4.00 6.93 13.39
C SER A 274 -3.46 8.28 13.87
N TRP A 275 -3.03 8.38 15.13
CA TRP A 275 -2.60 9.64 15.75
C TRP A 275 -1.58 9.43 16.88
N GLN A 276 -0.76 10.44 17.17
CA GLN A 276 0.08 10.49 18.38
C GLN A 276 -0.63 11.28 19.49
N GLU A 277 -0.44 10.88 20.75
CA GLU A 277 -1.17 11.44 21.89
C GLU A 277 -0.80 12.91 22.18
N SER A 278 -1.75 13.69 22.74
CA SER A 278 -1.54 15.11 23.09
C SER A 278 -1.78 15.38 24.58
N GLU A 279 -1.14 16.41 25.13
CA GLU A 279 -1.37 16.84 26.52
C GLU A 279 -2.83 17.29 26.74
N THR A 280 -3.44 17.94 25.74
CA THR A 280 -4.84 18.38 25.79
C THR A 280 -5.81 17.21 25.79
N ALA A 281 -5.55 16.17 25.00
CA ALA A 281 -6.38 14.95 24.96
C ALA A 281 -6.24 14.12 26.24
N LEU A 282 -5.05 14.08 26.85
CA LEU A 282 -4.86 13.48 28.17
C LEU A 282 -5.62 14.23 29.27
N ALA A 283 -5.51 15.57 29.31
CA ALA A 283 -6.25 16.40 30.26
C ALA A 283 -7.78 16.26 30.06
N LEU A 284 -8.26 16.20 28.82
CA LEU A 284 -9.65 15.89 28.51
C LEU A 284 -10.05 14.50 29.03
N ALA A 285 -9.25 13.47 28.76
CA ALA A 285 -9.50 12.09 29.18
C ALA A 285 -9.61 11.94 30.71
N GLU A 286 -8.89 12.74 31.49
CA GLU A 286 -9.02 12.79 32.96
C GLU A 286 -10.37 13.36 33.44
N THR A 287 -11.07 14.17 32.63
CA THR A 287 -12.39 14.74 33.00
C THR A 287 -13.60 13.86 32.67
N LEU A 288 -13.42 12.79 31.90
CA LEU A 288 -14.51 11.94 31.41
C LEU A 288 -14.80 10.74 32.31
N ASP A 289 -16.06 10.28 32.33
CA ASP A 289 -16.49 9.06 33.03
C ASP A 289 -15.75 7.80 32.55
N GLU A 290 -15.62 6.78 33.39
CA GLU A 290 -14.83 5.57 33.11
C GLU A 290 -15.20 4.89 31.78
N ASP A 291 -16.50 4.72 31.52
CA ASP A 291 -17.04 4.07 30.32
C ASP A 291 -17.01 4.90 29.04
N ALA A 292 -16.72 6.20 29.14
CA ALA A 292 -16.69 7.13 28.02
C ALA A 292 -15.58 6.78 27.02
N VAL A 293 -15.84 7.04 25.74
CA VAL A 293 -14.91 6.81 24.64
C VAL A 293 -14.78 8.09 23.83
N ILE A 294 -13.55 8.61 23.72
CA ILE A 294 -13.16 9.63 22.76
C ILE A 294 -13.14 8.97 21.38
N VAL A 295 -13.70 9.65 20.38
CA VAL A 295 -13.61 9.24 18.98
C VAL A 295 -13.23 10.47 18.16
N GLU A 296 -12.20 10.35 17.32
CA GLU A 296 -11.72 11.46 16.51
C GLU A 296 -12.69 11.89 15.41
N GLY A 297 -12.51 13.12 14.93
CA GLY A 297 -13.35 13.74 13.89
C GLY A 297 -14.63 14.42 14.40
N TYR A 298 -14.90 14.36 15.71
CA TYR A 298 -16.07 14.98 16.34
C TYR A 298 -15.75 16.33 16.99
N ALA A 299 -16.58 17.34 16.73
CA ALA A 299 -16.37 18.71 17.21
C ALA A 299 -16.58 18.85 18.73
N GLU A 300 -17.27 17.89 19.34
CA GLU A 300 -17.55 17.81 20.77
C GLU A 300 -16.26 17.73 21.62
N TYR A 301 -15.21 17.07 21.12
CA TYR A 301 -13.95 16.86 21.83
C TYR A 301 -12.76 17.40 21.02
N ALA A 302 -12.29 18.60 21.38
CA ALA A 302 -11.09 19.19 20.80
C ALA A 302 -9.81 18.51 21.36
N THR A 303 -9.41 17.39 20.76
CA THR A 303 -8.26 16.57 21.18
C THR A 303 -6.89 17.17 20.83
N TRP A 304 -6.81 17.99 19.77
CA TRP A 304 -5.56 18.61 19.27
C TRP A 304 -4.43 17.59 19.01
N ARG A 305 -4.77 16.36 18.61
CA ARG A 305 -3.80 15.31 18.30
C ARG A 305 -3.23 15.51 16.89
N PRO A 306 -1.92 15.31 16.67
CA PRO A 306 -1.37 15.15 15.32
C PRO A 306 -1.81 13.80 14.73
N HIS A 307 -2.80 13.84 13.82
CA HIS A 307 -3.24 12.69 13.04
C HIS A 307 -2.27 12.42 11.88
N LEU A 308 -1.92 11.15 11.67
CA LEU A 308 -1.06 10.69 10.58
C LEU A 308 -1.56 11.18 9.20
N ALA A 309 -2.89 11.22 9.05
CA ALA A 309 -3.58 11.63 7.83
C ALA A 309 -3.19 13.03 7.33
N TYR A 310 -2.96 13.99 8.24
CA TYR A 310 -2.58 15.36 7.87
C TYR A 310 -1.06 15.57 7.65
N LEU A 311 -0.24 14.52 7.80
CA LEU A 311 1.23 14.61 7.71
C LEU A 311 1.80 14.13 6.36
N ARG A 312 0.94 13.80 5.38
CA ARG A 312 1.36 13.40 4.03
C ARG A 312 1.88 14.59 3.23
N ASP A 313 3.19 14.62 3.04
CA ASP A 313 3.82 15.24 1.86
C ASP A 313 3.87 14.19 0.72
N PRO A 314 3.29 14.44 -0.47
CA PRO A 314 3.40 13.56 -1.64
C PRO A 314 4.83 13.37 -2.17
N TYR A 315 5.78 14.22 -1.78
CA TYR A 315 7.21 14.12 -2.12
C TYR A 315 8.07 13.68 -0.93
N GLY A 316 7.46 13.36 0.22
CA GLY A 316 8.15 12.88 1.41
C GLY A 316 8.65 11.43 1.27
N ASP A 317 9.53 11.03 2.18
CA ASP A 317 10.13 9.69 2.19
C ASP A 317 9.09 8.64 2.63
N PRO A 318 8.71 7.65 1.78
CA PRO A 318 7.79 6.59 2.17
C PRO A 318 8.35 5.68 3.28
N ASP A 319 9.66 5.70 3.52
CA ASP A 319 10.32 4.96 4.59
C ASP A 319 10.31 5.72 5.94
N MET A 320 9.82 6.97 5.97
CA MET A 320 9.74 7.76 7.20
C MET A 320 8.76 7.13 8.19
N GLU A 321 9.22 6.95 9.43
CA GLU A 321 8.42 6.41 10.53
C GLU A 321 8.03 7.51 11.54
N MET A 322 6.82 7.39 12.08
CA MET A 322 6.32 8.19 13.20
C MET A 322 5.81 7.27 14.31
N ASP A 323 6.26 7.44 15.55
CA ASP A 323 5.65 6.79 16.71
C ASP A 323 4.23 7.33 16.92
N ILE A 324 3.23 6.44 16.95
CA ILE A 324 1.80 6.78 17.15
C ILE A 324 1.24 6.05 18.39
N ASP A 325 0.07 6.49 18.87
CA ASP A 325 -0.60 5.97 20.07
C ASP A 325 -2.01 5.45 19.76
N GLY A 326 -2.76 6.14 18.90
CA GLY A 326 -3.93 5.63 18.21
C GLY A 326 -3.56 4.92 16.91
N VAL A 327 -4.33 3.90 16.53
CA VAL A 327 -4.10 3.07 15.33
C VAL A 327 -5.38 3.02 14.51
N GLY A 328 -5.27 3.35 13.22
CA GLY A 328 -6.31 3.25 12.22
C GLY A 328 -6.79 1.82 11.97
N GLY A 329 -8.04 1.66 11.56
CA GLY A 329 -8.66 0.34 11.36
C GLY A 329 -8.41 -0.26 9.97
N VAL A 330 -8.21 0.61 8.98
CA VAL A 330 -8.32 0.27 7.55
C VAL A 330 -7.23 -0.68 7.07
N SER A 331 -6.01 -0.57 7.60
CA SER A 331 -4.87 -1.40 7.17
C SER A 331 -3.82 -1.48 8.28
N ILE A 332 -3.66 -2.62 8.94
CA ILE A 332 -2.72 -2.80 10.07
C ILE A 332 -1.87 -4.05 9.84
N LEU A 333 -0.56 -3.91 9.71
CA LEU A 333 0.35 -5.05 9.85
C LEU A 333 0.84 -5.12 11.30
N ALA A 334 0.66 -6.27 11.95
CA ALA A 334 1.12 -6.49 13.32
C ALA A 334 1.75 -7.88 13.48
N LYS A 335 2.78 -7.99 14.31
CA LYS A 335 3.43 -9.28 14.61
C LYS A 335 2.49 -10.15 15.42
N ALA A 336 2.30 -11.41 15.03
CA ALA A 336 1.40 -12.36 15.69
C ALA A 336 1.72 -12.54 17.19
N ARG A 337 2.96 -12.27 17.61
CA ARG A 337 3.36 -12.23 19.03
C ARG A 337 2.59 -11.20 19.86
N VAL A 338 2.26 -10.03 19.30
CA VAL A 338 1.57 -8.92 20.00
C VAL A 338 0.25 -9.42 20.59
N PHE A 339 -0.56 -10.08 19.76
CA PHE A 339 -1.82 -10.70 20.17
C PHE A 339 -1.62 -11.87 21.15
N ARG A 340 -0.60 -12.71 20.92
CA ARG A 340 -0.24 -13.83 21.84
C ARG A 340 0.21 -13.36 23.23
N TYR A 341 0.71 -12.14 23.36
CA TYR A 341 1.03 -11.52 24.66
C TYR A 341 -0.20 -10.96 25.39
N GLY A 342 -1.35 -10.80 24.71
CA GLY A 342 -2.62 -10.35 25.30
C GLY A 342 -3.16 -9.02 24.76
N VAL A 343 -2.43 -8.35 23.85
CA VAL A 343 -2.94 -7.15 23.16
C VAL A 343 -4.11 -7.53 22.24
N HIS A 344 -5.22 -6.80 22.31
CA HIS A 344 -6.44 -7.08 21.55
C HIS A 344 -7.25 -5.79 21.37
N PHE A 345 -8.33 -5.84 20.58
CA PHE A 345 -9.19 -4.69 20.32
C PHE A 345 -10.14 -4.48 21.51
N PRO A 346 -10.09 -3.39 22.31
CA PRO A 346 -10.92 -3.29 23.50
C PRO A 346 -12.40 -3.11 23.15
N ALA A 347 -13.23 -4.06 23.57
CA ALA A 347 -14.70 -4.03 23.44
C ALA A 347 -15.39 -3.27 24.59
N PHE A 348 -14.61 -2.50 25.33
CA PHE A 348 -14.93 -1.70 26.51
C PHE A 348 -14.04 -0.44 26.48
N SER A 349 -14.26 0.54 27.36
CA SER A 349 -13.37 1.71 27.39
C SER A 349 -12.00 1.35 27.98
N TYR A 350 -10.94 1.51 27.20
CA TYR A 350 -9.56 1.38 27.62
C TYR A 350 -8.85 2.72 27.41
N GLU A 351 -8.53 3.40 28.53
CA GLU A 351 -7.96 4.76 28.52
C GLU A 351 -8.74 5.77 27.66
N LYS A 352 -10.08 5.68 27.74
CA LYS A 352 -11.07 6.43 26.93
C LYS A 352 -11.11 6.09 25.44
N HIS A 353 -10.60 4.93 25.03
CA HIS A 353 -10.60 4.48 23.63
C HIS A 353 -11.16 3.05 23.53
N ALA A 354 -11.53 2.64 22.32
CA ALA A 354 -12.02 1.29 22.03
C ALA A 354 -11.41 0.79 20.71
N GLU A 355 -11.69 -0.46 20.33
CA GLU A 355 -11.31 -1.03 19.03
C GLU A 355 -9.82 -0.85 18.67
N THR A 356 -9.49 -0.18 17.57
CA THR A 356 -8.14 -0.06 17.01
C THR A 356 -7.32 1.02 17.73
N GLU A 357 -7.95 2.11 18.15
CA GLU A 357 -7.33 3.14 18.99
C GLU A 357 -6.96 2.58 20.37
N GLY A 358 -7.84 1.74 20.93
CA GLY A 358 -7.57 0.98 22.14
C GLY A 358 -6.46 -0.07 21.98
N LEU A 359 -6.37 -0.73 20.82
CA LEU A 359 -5.28 -1.65 20.46
C LEU A 359 -3.91 -0.93 20.49
N GLY A 360 -3.83 0.26 19.87
CA GLY A 360 -2.62 1.09 19.86
C GLY A 360 -2.14 1.47 21.27
N LYS A 361 -3.05 2.03 22.09
CA LYS A 361 -2.75 2.35 23.49
C LYS A 361 -2.30 1.12 24.28
N MET A 362 -3.00 0.00 24.16
CA MET A 362 -2.67 -1.24 24.87
C MET A 362 -1.28 -1.76 24.48
N ALA A 363 -0.94 -1.73 23.19
CA ALA A 363 0.38 -2.09 22.69
C ALA A 363 1.50 -1.17 23.24
N LYS A 364 1.32 0.16 23.23
CA LYS A 364 2.28 1.13 23.80
C LYS A 364 2.44 0.95 25.32
N ARG A 365 1.37 0.66 26.07
CA ARG A 365 1.44 0.33 27.50
C ARG A 365 2.23 -0.96 27.74
N MET A 366 2.03 -1.98 26.92
CA MET A 366 2.76 -3.26 26.93
C MET A 366 4.18 -3.20 26.32
N LYS A 367 4.66 -2.01 25.94
CA LYS A 367 6.02 -1.74 25.41
C LYS A 367 6.31 -2.35 24.03
N PHE A 368 5.28 -2.59 23.23
CA PHE A 368 5.42 -2.84 21.81
C PHE A 368 5.63 -1.53 21.03
N SER A 369 6.32 -1.61 19.89
CA SER A 369 6.44 -0.50 18.95
C SER A 369 5.18 -0.34 18.10
N VAL A 370 4.66 0.88 17.99
CA VAL A 370 3.45 1.21 17.22
C VAL A 370 3.75 2.43 16.36
N VAL A 371 3.78 2.24 15.04
CA VAL A 371 4.33 3.19 14.08
C VAL A 371 3.35 3.48 12.95
N GLY A 372 3.28 4.73 12.50
CA GLY A 372 2.65 5.14 11.25
C GLY A 372 3.69 5.56 10.21
N LEU A 373 3.40 5.32 8.93
CA LEU A 373 4.18 5.84 7.80
C LEU A 373 3.42 7.02 7.15
N PRO A 374 3.75 8.29 7.44
CA PRO A 374 2.96 9.44 6.97
C PRO A 374 2.95 9.63 5.45
N HIS A 375 3.96 9.15 4.72
CA HIS A 375 4.05 9.32 3.25
C HIS A 375 3.64 8.06 2.47
N TYR A 376 3.80 6.87 3.04
CA TYR A 376 3.34 5.62 2.42
C TYR A 376 1.81 5.57 2.42
N THR A 377 1.19 5.89 1.27
CA THR A 377 -0.24 6.17 1.18
C THR A 377 -1.02 5.02 0.52
N ILE A 378 -2.14 4.64 1.12
CA ILE A 378 -3.18 3.80 0.52
C ILE A 378 -4.49 4.57 0.37
N TRP A 379 -5.36 4.13 -0.54
CA TRP A 379 -6.54 4.87 -0.96
C TRP A 379 -7.82 4.10 -0.64
N HIS A 380 -8.63 4.63 0.27
CA HIS A 380 -9.99 4.19 0.54
C HIS A 380 -10.94 4.67 -0.55
N MET A 381 -11.94 3.86 -0.93
CA MET A 381 -12.93 4.23 -1.93
C MET A 381 -13.73 5.48 -1.53
N TYR A 382 -14.12 6.29 -2.52
CA TYR A 382 -15.04 7.40 -2.31
C TYR A 382 -16.49 6.92 -2.17
N GLU A 383 -17.04 7.03 -0.96
CA GLU A 383 -18.49 6.96 -0.71
C GLU A 383 -19.10 8.37 -0.81
N PRO A 384 -19.97 8.65 -1.78
CA PRO A 384 -20.64 9.94 -1.90
C PRO A 384 -21.80 10.08 -0.89
N SER A 385 -21.92 11.25 -0.29
CA SER A 385 -23.07 11.61 0.57
C SER A 385 -24.36 11.80 -0.23
N GLU A 386 -25.50 11.95 0.46
CA GLU A 386 -26.78 12.23 -0.22
C GLU A 386 -26.75 13.55 -1.01
N ASP A 387 -26.05 14.57 -0.52
CA ASP A 387 -25.82 15.85 -1.19
C ASP A 387 -24.90 15.69 -2.42
N ASP A 388 -23.83 14.90 -2.31
CA ASP A 388 -22.95 14.59 -3.45
C ASP A 388 -23.70 13.84 -4.55
N VAL A 389 -24.55 12.89 -4.15
CA VAL A 389 -25.44 12.15 -5.05
C VAL A 389 -26.51 13.07 -5.67
N HIS A 390 -26.92 14.16 -5.02
CA HIS A 390 -27.74 15.20 -5.64
C HIS A 390 -26.93 15.98 -6.69
N HIS A 391 -25.76 16.51 -6.30
CA HIS A 391 -24.93 17.35 -7.15
C HIS A 391 -24.45 16.61 -8.41
N MET A 392 -24.07 15.32 -8.28
CA MET A 392 -23.73 14.48 -9.43
C MET A 392 -24.90 14.31 -10.42
N LYS A 393 -26.16 14.20 -9.93
CA LYS A 393 -27.34 14.12 -10.80
C LYS A 393 -27.64 15.45 -11.50
N GLU A 394 -27.35 16.59 -10.86
CA GLU A 394 -27.47 17.91 -11.48
C GLU A 394 -26.44 18.08 -12.60
N MET A 395 -25.16 17.80 -12.33
CA MET A 395 -24.10 17.85 -13.34
C MET A 395 -24.33 16.87 -14.50
N GLU A 396 -24.86 15.67 -14.24
CA GLU A 396 -25.18 14.72 -15.32
C GLU A 396 -26.36 15.22 -16.20
N GLN A 397 -27.34 15.91 -15.62
CA GLN A 397 -28.42 16.56 -16.35
C GLN A 397 -27.91 17.75 -17.17
N GLU A 398 -27.06 18.61 -16.61
CA GLU A 398 -26.41 19.70 -17.35
C GLU A 398 -25.55 19.18 -18.50
N ARG A 399 -24.79 18.09 -18.29
CA ARG A 399 -23.98 17.46 -19.34
C ARG A 399 -24.88 16.96 -20.47
N LYS A 400 -25.93 16.20 -20.16
CA LYS A 400 -26.91 15.70 -21.16
C LYS A 400 -27.61 16.83 -21.90
N ALA A 401 -27.93 17.94 -21.23
CA ALA A 401 -28.51 19.12 -21.85
C ALA A 401 -27.52 19.80 -22.81
N ARG A 402 -26.24 19.91 -22.44
CA ARG A 402 -25.17 20.49 -23.26
C ARG A 402 -24.83 19.62 -24.47
N GLU A 403 -24.66 18.31 -24.26
CA GLU A 403 -24.47 17.31 -25.33
C GLU A 403 -25.60 17.43 -26.37
N LYS A 404 -26.86 17.49 -25.92
CA LYS A 404 -28.02 17.69 -26.81
C LYS A 404 -28.02 19.06 -27.50
N GLU A 405 -27.63 20.14 -26.82
CA GLU A 405 -27.54 21.46 -27.46
C GLU A 405 -26.43 21.50 -28.51
N GLU A 406 -25.32 20.79 -28.29
CA GLU A 406 -24.23 20.62 -29.25
C GLU A 406 -24.62 19.74 -30.44
N GLU A 407 -25.38 18.66 -30.23
CA GLU A 407 -26.01 17.88 -31.31
C GLU A 407 -26.99 18.73 -32.13
N GLU A 408 -27.88 19.50 -31.49
CA GLU A 408 -28.82 20.38 -32.17
C GLU A 408 -28.09 21.50 -32.95
N LYS A 409 -27.00 22.07 -32.41
CA LYS A 409 -26.11 23.00 -33.10
C LYS A 409 -25.40 22.35 -34.28
N ALA A 410 -24.93 21.10 -34.15
CA ALA A 410 -24.27 20.36 -35.21
C ALA A 410 -25.25 20.04 -36.36
N VAL A 411 -26.43 19.50 -36.07
CA VAL A 411 -27.51 19.23 -37.03
C VAL A 411 -27.99 20.51 -37.70
N ARG A 412 -28.13 21.61 -36.95
CA ARG A 412 -28.46 22.93 -37.52
C ARG A 412 -27.37 23.44 -38.46
N THR A 413 -26.09 23.26 -38.09
CA THR A 413 -24.95 23.64 -38.92
C THR A 413 -24.84 22.80 -40.18
N GLN A 414 -25.13 21.50 -40.12
CA GLN A 414 -25.24 20.62 -41.29
C GLN A 414 -26.37 21.06 -42.21
N LYS A 415 -27.59 21.25 -41.70
CA LYS A 415 -28.74 21.74 -42.49
C LYS A 415 -28.47 23.10 -43.13
N ILE A 416 -27.76 24.01 -42.45
CA ILE A 416 -27.33 25.29 -43.03
C ILE A 416 -26.31 25.05 -44.15
N LYS A 417 -25.29 24.21 -43.95
CA LYS A 417 -24.33 23.86 -45.01
C LYS A 417 -24.99 23.23 -46.24
N GLU A 418 -25.98 22.36 -46.05
CA GLU A 418 -26.76 21.76 -47.14
C GLU A 418 -27.64 22.80 -47.86
N THR A 419 -28.38 23.62 -47.10
CA THR A 419 -29.29 24.63 -47.66
C THR A 419 -28.54 25.73 -48.43
N PHE A 420 -27.33 26.08 -47.98
CA PHE A 420 -26.46 27.09 -48.61
C PHE A 420 -25.32 26.46 -49.44
N ALA A 421 -25.43 25.18 -49.82
CA ALA A 421 -24.41 24.48 -50.61
C ALA A 421 -24.29 24.98 -52.07
N ASP A 422 -25.39 25.49 -52.65
CA ASP A 422 -25.42 25.94 -54.04
C ASP A 422 -26.02 27.34 -54.26
N PRO A 423 -25.32 28.43 -53.86
CA PRO A 423 -25.60 29.77 -54.34
C PRO A 423 -25.08 29.99 -55.77
N ASN A 424 -24.03 29.26 -56.18
CA ASN A 424 -23.28 29.52 -57.40
C ASN A 424 -24.05 29.14 -58.67
N ALA A 425 -24.69 27.96 -58.74
CA ALA A 425 -25.43 27.57 -59.94
C ALA A 425 -26.70 28.39 -60.16
N GLN A 426 -27.20 29.08 -59.13
CA GLN A 426 -28.27 30.07 -59.26
C GLN A 426 -27.68 31.42 -59.72
N TRP A 427 -26.65 31.91 -59.05
CA TRP A 427 -25.96 33.16 -59.38
C TRP A 427 -25.39 33.20 -60.81
N GLU A 428 -24.82 32.10 -61.31
CA GLU A 428 -24.35 32.04 -62.70
C GLU A 428 -25.48 32.05 -63.73
N LYS A 429 -26.64 31.45 -63.42
CA LYS A 429 -27.84 31.55 -64.27
C LYS A 429 -28.33 32.99 -64.30
N ASP A 430 -28.52 33.63 -63.14
CA ASP A 430 -29.01 35.01 -63.05
C ASP A 430 -28.05 35.99 -63.75
N LYS A 431 -26.73 35.80 -63.59
CA LYS A 431 -25.68 36.53 -64.32
C LYS A 431 -25.77 36.33 -65.84
N SER A 432 -26.08 35.11 -66.31
CA SER A 432 -26.28 34.82 -67.73
C SER A 432 -27.57 35.46 -68.28
N ILE A 433 -28.65 35.49 -67.49
CA ILE A 433 -29.93 36.11 -67.84
C ILE A 433 -29.77 37.61 -67.97
N ILE A 434 -29.12 38.28 -67.00
CA ILE A 434 -28.79 39.71 -67.06
C ILE A 434 -27.91 40.02 -68.28
N GLN A 435 -26.93 39.18 -68.60
CA GLN A 435 -26.10 39.35 -69.80
C GLN A 435 -26.85 39.14 -71.13
N ASN A 436 -27.99 38.44 -71.14
CA ASN A 436 -28.80 38.25 -72.33
C ASN A 436 -29.85 39.35 -72.48
N LEU A 437 -30.52 39.77 -71.40
CA LEU A 437 -31.37 40.97 -71.38
C LEU A 437 -30.59 42.21 -71.85
N ALA A 438 -29.36 42.41 -71.34
CA ALA A 438 -28.47 43.50 -71.76
C ALA A 438 -27.90 43.37 -73.19
N LYS A 439 -28.22 42.27 -73.92
CA LYS A 439 -28.03 42.14 -75.38
C LYS A 439 -29.35 42.36 -76.13
N GLU A 440 -30.47 41.90 -75.60
CA GLU A 440 -31.81 42.10 -76.18
C GLU A 440 -32.18 43.58 -76.21
N GLU A 441 -31.93 44.35 -75.14
CA GLU A 441 -32.07 45.81 -75.14
C GLU A 441 -31.18 46.47 -76.22
N LYS A 442 -29.95 45.96 -76.42
CA LYS A 442 -29.02 46.43 -77.47
C LYS A 442 -29.37 45.96 -78.89
N LEU A 443 -30.35 45.08 -79.03
CA LEU A 443 -30.90 44.62 -80.31
C LEU A 443 -32.27 45.27 -80.60
N ALA A 444 -32.97 45.75 -79.57
CA ALA A 444 -34.21 46.50 -79.70
C ALA A 444 -33.99 47.95 -80.15
N ASP A 445 -32.85 48.57 -79.81
CA ASP A 445 -32.57 49.97 -80.07
C ASP A 445 -31.40 50.20 -81.05
N LYS A 446 -31.64 49.95 -82.35
CA LYS A 446 -30.93 50.61 -83.47
C LYS A 446 -31.57 50.40 -84.85
N PRO A 447 -31.86 51.47 -85.62
CA PRO A 447 -32.27 51.37 -87.04
C PRO A 447 -31.08 51.30 -88.01
N ASN A 448 -31.37 51.05 -89.29
CA ASN A 448 -30.38 50.90 -90.39
C ASN A 448 -29.37 52.06 -90.51
N GLU A 449 -28.11 51.72 -90.81
CA GLU A 449 -27.09 52.67 -91.28
C GLU A 449 -27.12 52.84 -92.81
N GLU A 450 -26.77 54.03 -93.31
CA GLU A 450 -26.19 54.15 -94.66
C GLU A 450 -25.23 55.37 -94.82
N SER A 451 -23.91 55.11 -94.72
CA SER A 451 -22.80 55.97 -95.22
C SER A 451 -22.52 57.31 -94.47
N SER A 452 -21.32 57.93 -94.46
CA SER A 452 -20.06 57.70 -95.20
C SER A 452 -18.80 58.40 -94.60
N LYS A 453 -17.60 57.87 -94.91
CA LYS A 453 -16.27 58.54 -95.12
C LYS A 453 -15.44 59.19 -93.98
N SER A 454 -14.11 59.19 -94.23
CA SER A 454 -12.98 59.88 -93.53
C SER A 454 -12.54 59.21 -92.21
N LYS A 455 -11.25 59.00 -91.86
CA LYS A 455 -10.03 59.87 -91.84
C LYS A 455 -10.16 61.08 -90.90
N ASP A 456 -9.17 61.46 -90.08
CA ASP A 456 -7.75 61.04 -90.02
C ASP A 456 -7.27 60.76 -88.56
N SER A 457 -6.03 61.06 -88.20
CA SER A 457 -5.26 60.46 -87.09
C SER A 457 -4.65 61.45 -86.05
N THR A 458 -4.02 60.88 -85.01
CA THR A 458 -2.88 61.42 -84.19
C THR A 458 -3.12 62.01 -82.76
N THR A 459 -2.22 61.62 -81.83
CA THR A 459 -1.70 62.30 -80.60
C THR A 459 -2.61 62.76 -79.44
N GLU A 460 -2.54 62.00 -78.34
CA GLU A 460 -1.87 62.34 -77.05
C GLU A 460 -2.08 63.66 -76.24
N VAL A 461 -2.18 63.45 -74.91
CA VAL A 461 -1.60 64.23 -73.78
C VAL A 461 -2.34 65.44 -73.14
N SER A 462 -2.98 65.13 -72.00
CA SER A 462 -2.90 65.80 -70.67
C SER A 462 -3.58 67.15 -70.35
N GLY A 463 -4.19 67.20 -69.15
CA GLY A 463 -4.57 68.39 -68.38
C GLY A 463 -5.98 68.95 -68.61
N SER A 464 -6.60 69.71 -67.69
CA SER A 464 -6.34 69.93 -66.25
C SER A 464 -7.48 70.77 -65.65
N GLN A 465 -7.79 70.61 -64.35
CA GLN A 465 -8.54 71.59 -63.50
C GLN A 465 -10.02 71.90 -63.91
N THR A 466 -10.91 72.52 -63.10
CA THR A 466 -10.90 72.96 -61.67
C THR A 466 -12.34 72.94 -61.11
N GLU A 467 -12.49 72.93 -59.77
CA GLU A 467 -13.57 73.59 -58.99
C GLU A 467 -15.06 73.17 -59.23
N SER A 468 -16.05 73.42 -58.36
CA SER A 468 -16.16 73.64 -56.89
C SER A 468 -17.67 73.44 -56.53
N LYS A 469 -18.23 73.60 -55.30
CA LYS A 469 -17.81 74.26 -54.06
C LYS A 469 -18.73 73.87 -52.87
N ASP A 470 -18.16 73.74 -51.66
CA ASP A 470 -18.68 73.96 -50.27
C ASP A 470 -20.14 73.54 -49.89
N SER A 471 -20.64 73.49 -48.64
CA SER A 471 -20.24 73.87 -47.25
C SER A 471 -21.22 73.14 -46.29
N GLU A 472 -21.01 72.87 -44.99
CA GLU A 472 -19.88 73.02 -44.03
C GLU A 472 -20.17 72.12 -42.79
N LYS A 473 -19.17 71.46 -42.15
CA LYS A 473 -18.55 71.75 -40.80
C LYS A 473 -19.48 71.73 -39.57
N GLU A 474 -19.05 71.42 -38.33
CA GLU A 474 -17.84 70.84 -37.67
C GLU A 474 -18.30 70.22 -36.30
N SER A 475 -17.54 69.66 -35.36
CA SER A 475 -16.09 69.53 -35.05
C SER A 475 -15.85 68.19 -34.27
N SER A 476 -14.69 67.53 -34.23
CA SER A 476 -13.41 67.85 -33.52
C SER A 476 -13.46 67.68 -31.97
N VAL A 477 -12.42 67.22 -31.24
CA VAL A 477 -11.01 66.92 -31.59
C VAL A 477 -10.43 65.74 -30.75
N SER A 478 -9.27 65.21 -31.17
CA SER A 478 -8.54 64.03 -30.62
C SER A 478 -7.69 64.27 -29.35
N GLN A 479 -7.11 63.20 -28.77
CA GLN A 479 -5.70 63.18 -28.31
C GLN A 479 -5.09 61.76 -28.21
N LYS A 480 -3.80 61.63 -27.82
CA LYS A 480 -2.88 60.48 -28.10
C LYS A 480 -2.19 59.88 -26.83
N PRO A 481 -1.49 58.72 -26.92
CA PRO A 481 -0.92 57.96 -25.78
C PRO A 481 0.61 58.12 -25.56
N PRO A 482 1.16 57.45 -24.53
CA PRO A 482 2.34 56.57 -24.61
C PRO A 482 1.98 55.09 -24.23
N ALA A 483 2.64 54.01 -24.66
CA ALA A 483 4.07 53.62 -24.62
C ALA A 483 4.58 53.33 -23.18
N GLU A 484 5.30 52.25 -22.86
CA GLU A 484 5.79 51.04 -23.59
C GLU A 484 5.94 49.87 -22.55
N ASN A 485 6.53 48.67 -22.70
CA ASN A 485 7.55 48.13 -23.63
C ASN A 485 7.31 46.62 -24.01
N GLU A 486 8.14 45.65 -23.54
CA GLU A 486 8.34 44.33 -24.20
C GLU A 486 8.35 43.07 -23.28
N SER A 487 8.01 41.93 -23.90
CA SER A 487 8.72 40.62 -23.91
C SER A 487 7.85 39.38 -23.59
N ALA A 488 8.10 38.16 -24.09
CA ALA A 488 8.45 37.66 -25.44
C ALA A 488 8.73 36.15 -25.34
N SER A 489 7.89 35.29 -25.93
CA SER A 489 8.25 33.92 -26.29
C SER A 489 7.37 33.43 -27.45
N SER A 490 7.99 32.88 -28.49
CA SER A 490 7.31 32.50 -29.73
C SER A 490 6.85 31.05 -29.76
N GLN A 491 5.85 30.79 -30.59
CA GLN A 491 5.53 29.45 -31.11
C GLN A 491 6.74 28.87 -31.86
N ASP A 492 6.87 27.55 -31.92
CA ASP A 492 6.40 26.82 -33.10
C ASP A 492 6.15 25.33 -32.78
N SER A 493 5.36 24.66 -33.61
CA SER A 493 5.00 23.25 -33.50
C SER A 493 4.99 22.59 -34.87
N THR A 494 5.83 21.58 -35.11
CA THR A 494 5.91 20.91 -36.41
C THR A 494 5.47 19.45 -36.35
N VAL A 495 4.40 19.14 -37.08
CA VAL A 495 3.84 17.78 -37.22
C VAL A 495 4.69 16.95 -38.18
N ILE A 496 4.97 15.69 -37.81
CA ILE A 496 5.32 14.64 -38.77
C ILE A 496 4.39 13.45 -38.57
N SER A 497 3.60 13.14 -39.58
CA SER A 497 2.73 11.96 -39.62
C SER A 497 3.50 10.71 -40.03
N LYS A 498 2.99 9.53 -39.65
CA LYS A 498 3.33 8.27 -40.34
C LYS A 498 2.08 7.43 -40.59
N LYS A 499 2.18 6.59 -41.61
CA LYS A 499 1.05 6.17 -42.46
C LYS A 499 0.71 4.70 -42.24
N VAL A 500 -0.58 4.35 -42.31
CA VAL A 500 -1.05 2.96 -42.23
C VAL A 500 -1.07 2.29 -43.60
N SER A 501 -0.48 1.10 -43.68
CA SER A 501 -0.65 0.05 -44.70
C SER A 501 0.16 -1.19 -44.26
N GLY A 502 -0.28 -2.45 -44.36
CA GLY A 502 -1.56 -3.00 -44.82
C GLY A 502 -1.36 -4.33 -45.60
N THR A 503 -2.08 -5.39 -45.22
CA THR A 503 -2.16 -6.75 -45.85
C THR A 503 -0.88 -7.62 -45.85
N GLY A 504 -1.01 -8.96 -45.71
CA GLY A 504 0.16 -9.87 -45.79
C GLY A 504 0.07 -11.31 -45.23
N ASP A 505 -1.03 -12.05 -45.44
CA ASP A 505 -1.15 -13.54 -45.51
C ASP A 505 -0.14 -14.53 -44.83
N LYS A 506 -0.73 -15.51 -44.11
CA LYS A 506 -0.27 -16.93 -43.91
C LYS A 506 0.98 -17.16 -43.03
N VAL A 507 1.15 -18.30 -42.36
CA VAL A 507 0.42 -19.60 -42.36
C VAL A 507 -0.21 -19.87 -41.00
#